data_AF-A0A1G5N9R4-F1
#
_entry.id   AF-A0A1G5N9R4-F1
#
_cell.length_a   1.000
_cell.length_b   1.000
_cell.length_c   1.000
_cell.angle_alpha   90.00
_cell.angle_beta   90.00
_cell.angle_gamma   90.00
#
_symmetry.space_group_name_H-M   'P 1'
#
loop_
_entity.id
_entity.type
_entity.pdbx_description
1 polymer ?
#
loop_
_entity_poly.entity_id
_entity_poly.type
_entity_poly.pdbx_seq_one_letter_code
_entity_poly.pdbx_strand_id
1 'polypeptide(L)'
;MSAAARLDDALDRALRHVVDVMEEPYAPEVRLSVDDDEAFWAVAEPDGDGLHLTISTGVVSGLDDLWSAAFQDDGLLVIDGRRITDDIAFMTQVSLVFLLLHEMAHSDLDHFGFTGGGITEAGTSRARGLLSRTPQAAAPVDELGHGNRSAAERCLELQADHEAIEFLLEGYSNEQWDVLRVRSAAVMAVMVLIEREDEASGSDGATHPSAATRIFQLLGHLASLWSVPAQTKAQELGLSEVREEDLPSDAESEAYQSEVIIPAFADAAALARAAKADSVARELGDPADFFADIGTVQEGTAETEADLRTAGAKELLALMPLNAAIMAMMGERGLSL
;
A
#
# COMPACT_ATOMS: atom_id res chain seq x y z
N MET A 1 16.01 -2.22 20.75
CA MET A 1 15.81 -3.57 20.17
C MET A 1 16.71 -3.65 18.93
N SER A 2 17.28 -4.82 18.59
CA SER A 2 18.02 -4.95 17.31
C SER A 2 17.03 -4.87 16.13
N ALA A 3 17.53 -4.58 14.91
CA ALA A 3 16.69 -4.59 13.71
C ALA A 3 16.00 -5.94 13.50
N ALA A 4 16.74 -7.04 13.65
CA ALA A 4 16.17 -8.39 13.54
C ALA A 4 15.01 -8.63 14.53
N ALA A 5 15.18 -8.26 15.80
CA ALA A 5 14.12 -8.44 16.79
C ALA A 5 12.89 -7.54 16.55
N ARG A 6 13.04 -6.41 15.82
CA ARG A 6 11.90 -5.57 15.40
C ARG A 6 11.16 -6.17 14.23
N LEU A 7 11.88 -6.75 13.26
CA LEU A 7 11.28 -7.45 12.14
C LEU A 7 10.55 -8.72 12.61
N ASP A 8 11.13 -9.47 13.55
CA ASP A 8 10.47 -10.62 14.19
C ASP A 8 9.17 -10.19 14.91
N ASP A 9 9.22 -9.14 15.75
CA ASP A 9 8.01 -8.62 16.42
C ASP A 9 6.98 -8.07 15.41
N ALA A 10 7.43 -7.50 14.29
CA ALA A 10 6.55 -7.03 13.23
C ALA A 10 5.83 -8.19 12.53
N LEU A 11 6.55 -9.30 12.24
CA LEU A 11 5.94 -10.48 11.63
C LEU A 11 4.94 -11.14 12.58
N ASP A 12 5.30 -11.29 13.86
CA ASP A 12 4.38 -11.80 14.87
C ASP A 12 3.11 -10.95 15.00
N ARG A 13 3.21 -9.63 14.77
CA ARG A 13 2.05 -8.73 14.76
C ARG A 13 1.25 -8.84 13.47
N ALA A 14 1.90 -8.85 12.31
CA ALA A 14 1.22 -9.02 11.02
C ALA A 14 0.41 -10.32 10.98
N LEU A 15 1.01 -11.44 11.40
CA LEU A 15 0.33 -12.74 11.47
C LEU A 15 -0.85 -12.74 12.44
N ARG A 16 -0.69 -12.13 13.63
CA ARG A 16 -1.80 -11.96 14.58
C ARG A 16 -2.92 -11.10 14.02
N HIS A 17 -2.55 -10.03 13.31
CA HIS A 17 -3.48 -9.11 12.68
C HIS A 17 -4.34 -9.82 11.64
N VAL A 18 -3.73 -10.66 10.81
CA VAL A 18 -4.47 -11.52 9.87
C VAL A 18 -5.45 -12.44 10.60
N VAL A 19 -5.03 -13.07 11.71
CA VAL A 19 -5.92 -13.92 12.52
C VAL A 19 -7.09 -13.13 13.11
N ASP A 20 -6.83 -11.91 13.59
CA ASP A 20 -7.84 -11.06 14.21
C ASP A 20 -8.88 -10.59 13.17
N VAL A 21 -8.47 -10.33 11.92
CA VAL A 21 -9.35 -9.88 10.82
C VAL A 21 -10.08 -11.04 10.13
N MET A 22 -9.36 -12.13 9.80
CA MET A 22 -9.92 -13.28 9.06
C MET A 22 -10.62 -14.31 9.95
N GLU A 23 -10.44 -14.22 11.27
CA GLU A 23 -10.84 -15.23 12.26
C GLU A 23 -10.20 -16.62 12.03
N GLU A 24 -9.21 -16.72 11.14
CA GLU A 24 -8.49 -17.94 10.79
C GLU A 24 -6.96 -17.70 10.75
N PRO A 25 -6.13 -18.70 11.10
CA PRO A 25 -4.68 -18.57 10.97
C PRO A 25 -4.25 -18.35 9.53
N TYR A 26 -3.22 -17.52 9.34
CA TYR A 26 -2.54 -17.42 8.05
C TYR A 26 -2.04 -18.79 7.60
N ALA A 27 -2.52 -19.26 6.45
CA ALA A 27 -2.32 -20.64 6.03
C ALA A 27 -0.88 -20.95 5.60
N PRO A 28 -0.20 -20.10 4.80
CA PRO A 28 1.20 -20.32 4.46
C PRO A 28 2.13 -20.20 5.68
N GLU A 29 3.12 -21.09 5.79
CA GLU A 29 4.19 -20.94 6.78
C GLU A 29 5.11 -19.79 6.36
N VAL A 30 5.21 -18.73 7.18
CA VAL A 30 6.08 -17.58 6.87
C VAL A 30 7.40 -17.71 7.62
N ARG A 31 8.50 -17.75 6.86
CA ARG A 31 9.87 -17.69 7.38
C ARG A 31 10.46 -16.33 7.12
N LEU A 32 11.08 -15.74 8.13
CA LEU A 32 11.83 -14.48 7.99
C LEU A 32 13.35 -14.75 8.03
N SER A 33 14.08 -14.06 7.16
CA SER A 33 15.54 -13.92 7.25
C SER A 33 15.90 -12.45 7.19
N VAL A 34 16.81 -12.03 8.06
CA VAL A 34 17.26 -10.64 8.15
C VAL A 34 18.67 -10.55 7.60
N ASP A 35 18.86 -9.71 6.59
CA ASP A 35 20.16 -9.47 5.96
C ASP A 35 20.81 -8.21 6.51
N ASP A 36 22.11 -8.28 6.83
CA ASP A 36 22.90 -7.15 7.35
C ASP A 36 23.34 -6.27 6.18
N ASP A 37 22.36 -5.56 5.61
CA ASP A 37 22.50 -4.62 4.51
C ASP A 37 21.86 -3.29 4.92
N GLU A 38 22.53 -2.18 4.57
CA GLU A 38 22.09 -0.81 4.86
C GLU A 38 21.09 -0.28 3.82
N ALA A 39 21.01 -0.91 2.64
CA ALA A 39 20.06 -0.52 1.59
C ALA A 39 18.61 -0.84 1.99
N PHE A 40 17.64 -0.05 1.53
CA PHE A 40 16.23 -0.27 1.80
C PHE A 40 15.66 -1.29 0.80
N TRP A 41 15.47 -2.55 1.21
CA TRP A 41 14.85 -3.56 0.36
C TRP A 41 14.20 -4.71 1.16
N ALA A 42 13.17 -5.31 0.56
CA ALA A 42 12.52 -6.53 1.01
C ALA A 42 12.28 -7.46 -0.19
N VAL A 43 12.26 -8.77 0.05
CA VAL A 43 12.04 -9.78 -0.99
C VAL A 43 11.16 -10.88 -0.41
N ALA A 44 10.10 -11.21 -1.14
CA ALA A 44 9.29 -12.39 -0.89
C ALA A 44 9.50 -13.46 -1.98
N GLU A 45 9.75 -14.69 -1.54
CA GLU A 45 9.95 -15.85 -2.42
C GLU A 45 9.10 -17.04 -1.94
N PRO A 46 8.56 -17.85 -2.85
CA PRO A 46 7.88 -19.09 -2.47
C PRO A 46 8.86 -20.09 -1.83
N ASP A 47 8.48 -20.68 -0.70
CA ASP A 47 9.25 -21.70 0.05
C ASP A 47 8.39 -22.95 0.30
N GLY A 48 8.29 -23.81 -0.72
CA GLY A 48 7.39 -24.98 -0.69
C GLY A 48 5.92 -24.57 -0.73
N ASP A 49 5.17 -24.95 0.31
CA ASP A 49 3.78 -24.50 0.53
C ASP A 49 3.72 -23.21 1.40
N GLY A 50 4.86 -22.58 1.64
CA GLY A 50 5.01 -21.39 2.48
C GLY A 50 5.68 -20.22 1.77
N LEU A 51 6.07 -19.22 2.56
CA LEU A 51 6.62 -17.94 2.13
C LEU A 51 7.94 -17.67 2.85
N HIS A 52 9.00 -17.33 2.11
CA HIS A 52 10.25 -16.85 2.68
C HIS A 52 10.42 -15.36 2.41
N LEU A 53 10.41 -14.58 3.49
CA LEU A 53 10.72 -13.16 3.48
C LEU A 53 12.20 -12.95 3.82
N THR A 54 12.90 -12.18 2.99
CA THR A 54 14.22 -11.67 3.31
C THR A 54 14.19 -10.15 3.34
N ILE A 55 14.52 -9.55 4.48
CA ILE A 55 14.43 -8.09 4.68
C ILE A 55 15.78 -7.56 5.17
N SER A 56 16.23 -6.45 4.60
CA SER A 56 17.46 -5.80 5.03
C SER A 56 17.30 -5.08 6.38
N THR A 57 18.39 -4.94 7.12
CA THR A 57 18.43 -4.04 8.28
C THR A 57 18.19 -2.57 7.92
N GLY A 58 18.49 -2.21 6.66
CA GLY A 58 18.31 -0.89 6.08
C GLY A 58 16.86 -0.41 6.09
N VAL A 59 15.88 -1.32 5.98
CA VAL A 59 14.46 -0.99 6.11
C VAL A 59 14.15 -0.38 7.48
N VAL A 60 14.66 -1.00 8.55
CA VAL A 60 14.41 -0.56 9.93
C VAL A 60 15.05 0.81 10.18
N SER A 61 16.32 1.00 9.78
CA SER A 61 17.01 2.28 9.95
C SER A 61 16.41 3.37 9.06
N GLY A 62 16.01 3.04 7.83
CA GLY A 62 15.40 3.98 6.91
C GLY A 62 14.07 4.54 7.44
N LEU A 63 13.25 3.68 8.04
CA LEU A 63 12.02 4.09 8.72
C LEU A 63 12.28 4.94 9.97
N ASP A 64 13.22 4.53 10.84
CA ASP A 64 13.58 5.32 12.02
C ASP A 64 14.07 6.73 11.64
N ASP A 65 14.93 6.83 10.62
CA ASP A 65 15.46 8.10 10.13
C ASP A 65 14.36 8.97 9.54
N LEU A 66 13.44 8.37 8.76
CA LEU A 66 12.29 9.09 8.21
C LEU A 66 11.40 9.64 9.32
N TRP A 67 10.97 8.81 10.27
CA TRP A 67 10.11 9.27 11.36
C TRP A 67 10.79 10.31 12.24
N SER A 68 12.09 10.14 12.52
CA SER A 68 12.87 11.15 13.24
C SER A 68 12.91 12.49 12.51
N ALA A 69 13.04 12.49 11.18
CA ALA A 69 13.03 13.70 10.38
C ALA A 69 11.62 14.31 10.27
N ALA A 70 10.61 13.47 10.06
CA ALA A 70 9.23 13.88 9.84
C ALA A 70 8.62 14.50 11.10
N PHE A 71 8.95 14.01 12.30
CA PHE A 71 8.51 14.62 13.56
C PHE A 71 9.14 15.98 13.89
N GLN A 72 10.09 16.45 13.09
CA GLN A 72 10.52 17.86 13.14
C GLN A 72 9.52 18.80 12.45
N ASP A 73 8.57 18.27 11.66
CA ASP A 73 7.45 19.02 11.10
C ASP A 73 6.32 19.12 12.16
N ASP A 74 5.99 20.35 12.56
CA ASP A 74 4.95 20.64 13.55
C ASP A 74 3.53 20.29 13.06
N GLY A 75 3.34 20.09 11.75
CA GLY A 75 2.03 19.78 11.16
C GLY A 75 1.72 18.28 11.03
N LEU A 76 2.72 17.40 11.13
CA LEU A 76 2.54 15.96 10.92
C LEU A 76 1.74 15.29 12.03
N LEU A 77 0.71 14.52 11.67
CA LEU A 77 -0.14 13.77 12.60
C LEU A 77 -0.72 14.64 13.72
N VAL A 78 -1.27 15.80 13.35
CA VAL A 78 -1.91 16.73 14.28
C VAL A 78 -3.42 16.73 14.12
N ILE A 79 -4.13 16.72 15.26
CA ILE A 79 -5.58 16.95 15.39
C ILE A 79 -5.77 18.01 16.48
N ASP A 80 -6.52 19.07 16.19
CA ASP A 80 -6.77 20.19 17.12
C ASP A 80 -5.50 20.80 17.74
N GLY A 81 -4.42 20.87 16.96
CA GLY A 81 -3.13 21.40 17.40
C GLY A 81 -2.36 20.49 18.37
N ARG A 82 -2.80 19.24 18.55
CA ARG A 82 -2.10 18.20 19.33
C ARG A 82 -1.63 17.10 18.40
N ARG A 83 -0.37 16.68 18.60
CA ARG A 83 0.17 15.53 17.88
C ARG A 83 -0.48 14.24 18.41
N ILE A 84 -0.90 13.36 17.49
CA ILE A 84 -1.46 12.05 17.80
C ILE A 84 -0.40 11.17 18.48
N THR A 85 0.84 11.19 17.95
CA THR A 85 1.99 10.49 18.51
C THR A 85 3.31 11.13 18.04
N ASP A 86 4.35 11.07 18.86
CA ASP A 86 5.77 11.36 18.52
C ASP A 86 6.69 10.15 18.75
N ASP A 87 6.10 8.97 18.98
CA ASP A 87 6.85 7.74 19.24
C ASP A 87 7.36 7.14 17.92
N ILE A 88 8.62 7.43 17.60
CA ILE A 88 9.35 6.90 16.45
C ILE A 88 9.34 5.37 16.45
N ALA A 89 9.55 4.72 17.60
CA ALA A 89 9.64 3.28 17.66
C ALA A 89 8.30 2.63 17.33
N PHE A 90 7.20 3.22 17.83
CA PHE A 90 5.85 2.82 17.49
C PHE A 90 5.55 3.02 16.00
N MET A 91 5.83 4.20 15.42
CA MET A 91 5.55 4.45 14.00
C MET A 91 6.33 3.53 13.07
N THR A 92 7.62 3.32 13.34
CA THR A 92 8.40 2.34 12.58
C THR A 92 7.81 0.94 12.72
N GLN A 93 7.33 0.54 13.90
CA GLN A 93 6.71 -0.77 14.09
C GLN A 93 5.44 -0.94 13.25
N VAL A 94 4.57 0.08 13.18
CA VAL A 94 3.37 0.04 12.34
C VAL A 94 3.73 0.00 10.85
N SER A 95 4.73 0.77 10.42
CA SER A 95 5.24 0.72 9.03
C SER A 95 5.82 -0.65 8.66
N LEU A 96 6.53 -1.30 9.58
CA LEU A 96 7.05 -2.66 9.35
C LEU A 96 5.92 -3.70 9.26
N VAL A 97 4.85 -3.54 10.05
CA VAL A 97 3.67 -4.41 9.93
C VAL A 97 3.02 -4.25 8.56
N PHE A 98 2.85 -3.03 8.06
CA PHE A 98 2.36 -2.79 6.69
C PHE A 98 3.22 -3.50 5.64
N LEU A 99 4.53 -3.30 5.69
CA LEU A 99 5.47 -3.92 4.75
C LEU A 99 5.32 -5.45 4.72
N LEU A 100 5.20 -6.08 5.89
CA LEU A 100 5.05 -7.53 5.98
C LEU A 100 3.69 -8.01 5.46
N LEU A 101 2.61 -7.26 5.71
CA LEU A 101 1.29 -7.55 5.14
C LEU A 101 1.32 -7.45 3.60
N HIS A 102 2.01 -6.44 3.06
CA HIS A 102 2.20 -6.28 1.61
C HIS A 102 2.92 -7.49 1.01
N GLU A 103 4.04 -7.91 1.59
CA GLU A 103 4.81 -9.06 1.12
C GLU A 103 4.04 -10.39 1.25
N MET A 104 3.19 -10.52 2.28
CA MET A 104 2.27 -11.66 2.43
C MET A 104 1.17 -11.65 1.36
N ALA A 105 0.63 -10.48 1.02
CA ALA A 105 -0.42 -10.34 0.00
C ALA A 105 0.03 -10.84 -1.38
N HIS A 106 1.31 -10.69 -1.74
CA HIS A 106 1.85 -11.32 -2.96
C HIS A 106 1.66 -12.84 -3.00
N SER A 107 1.75 -13.50 -1.85
CA SER A 107 1.50 -14.94 -1.74
C SER A 107 0.01 -15.25 -1.85
N ASP A 108 -0.83 -14.49 -1.15
CA ASP A 108 -2.28 -14.75 -1.06
C ASP A 108 -2.98 -14.57 -2.39
N LEU A 109 -2.54 -13.57 -3.15
CA LEU A 109 -3.03 -13.26 -4.48
C LEU A 109 -2.38 -14.12 -5.58
N ASP A 110 -1.57 -15.14 -5.24
CA ASP A 110 -0.87 -16.01 -6.21
C ASP A 110 -0.02 -15.23 -7.25
N HIS A 111 0.60 -14.12 -6.84
CA HIS A 111 1.45 -13.35 -7.76
C HIS A 111 2.69 -14.15 -8.20
N PHE A 112 3.20 -15.03 -7.34
CA PHE A 112 4.31 -15.92 -7.69
C PHE A 112 3.92 -16.94 -8.75
N GLY A 113 2.69 -17.47 -8.71
CA GLY A 113 2.15 -18.33 -9.75
C GLY A 113 1.98 -17.59 -11.08
N PHE A 114 1.53 -16.33 -11.02
CA PHE A 114 1.36 -15.48 -12.20
C PHE A 114 2.68 -15.08 -12.88
N THR A 115 3.69 -14.69 -12.09
CA THR A 115 4.99 -14.23 -12.60
C THR A 115 5.98 -15.37 -12.87
N GLY A 116 5.81 -16.49 -12.19
CA GLY A 116 6.75 -17.61 -12.22
C GLY A 116 8.01 -17.37 -11.38
N GLY A 117 8.00 -16.50 -10.36
CA GLY A 117 9.18 -16.28 -9.52
C GLY A 117 8.90 -15.42 -8.30
N GLY A 118 9.94 -15.09 -7.53
CA GLY A 118 9.84 -14.16 -6.39
C GLY A 118 9.70 -12.70 -6.83
N ILE A 119 9.25 -11.86 -5.91
CA ILE A 119 9.02 -10.41 -6.09
C ILE A 119 9.97 -9.66 -5.14
N THR A 120 10.42 -8.46 -5.53
CA THR A 120 11.41 -7.67 -4.79
C THR A 120 10.92 -6.24 -4.65
N GLU A 121 10.77 -5.79 -3.41
CA GLU A 121 10.41 -4.43 -3.06
C GLU A 121 11.69 -3.58 -2.89
N ALA A 122 11.88 -2.64 -3.82
CA ALA A 122 13.02 -1.74 -4.01
C ALA A 122 14.41 -2.39 -4.24
N GLY A 123 15.26 -1.70 -5.00
CA GLY A 123 16.66 -2.09 -5.23
C GLY A 123 16.88 -3.07 -6.40
N THR A 124 18.15 -3.20 -6.83
CA THR A 124 18.45 -3.91 -8.09
C THR A 124 18.20 -5.43 -7.98
N SER A 125 17.16 -5.93 -8.66
CA SER A 125 16.84 -7.35 -8.89
C SER A 125 18.02 -8.20 -9.44
N ARG A 126 19.08 -7.55 -9.92
CA ARG A 126 20.25 -8.20 -10.56
C ARG A 126 21.05 -9.15 -9.68
N ALA A 127 20.98 -9.07 -8.35
CA ALA A 127 21.81 -9.90 -7.48
C ALA A 127 21.25 -11.31 -7.23
N ARG A 128 19.94 -11.56 -7.44
CA ARG A 128 19.30 -12.85 -7.08
C ARG A 128 18.64 -13.64 -8.22
N GLY A 129 18.59 -13.11 -9.44
CA GLY A 129 18.01 -13.79 -10.62
C GLY A 129 18.74 -15.04 -11.17
N LEU A 130 19.46 -15.82 -10.36
CA LEU A 130 20.27 -16.96 -10.82
C LEU A 130 19.92 -18.33 -10.22
N LEU A 131 18.88 -18.47 -9.41
CA LEU A 131 18.61 -19.74 -8.71
C LEU A 131 17.16 -20.23 -8.83
N SER A 132 16.67 -20.39 -10.06
CA SER A 132 15.66 -21.43 -10.36
C SER A 132 16.09 -22.14 -11.65
N ARG A 133 16.63 -23.36 -11.50
CA ARG A 133 17.08 -24.24 -12.61
C ARG A 133 16.11 -25.38 -12.89
N THR A 134 14.85 -25.21 -12.55
CA THR A 134 13.79 -26.15 -12.91
C THR A 134 13.12 -25.62 -14.18
N PRO A 135 12.86 -26.45 -15.20
CA PRO A 135 12.05 -26.02 -16.33
C PRO A 135 10.66 -25.66 -15.81
N GLN A 136 10.44 -24.37 -15.61
CA GLN A 136 9.17 -23.82 -15.17
C GLN A 136 8.22 -23.83 -16.37
N ALA A 137 6.97 -24.21 -16.13
CA ALA A 137 5.92 -24.00 -17.12
C ALA A 137 5.89 -22.51 -17.48
N ALA A 138 5.51 -22.18 -18.72
CA ALA A 138 5.34 -20.78 -19.11
C ALA A 138 4.39 -20.10 -18.11
N ALA A 139 4.84 -19.00 -17.51
CA ALA A 139 4.05 -18.29 -16.53
C ALA A 139 2.94 -17.49 -17.25
N PRO A 140 1.77 -17.27 -16.63
CA PRO A 140 0.71 -16.45 -17.25
C PRO A 140 1.20 -15.08 -17.72
N VAL A 141 2.13 -14.43 -16.99
CA VAL A 141 2.74 -13.16 -17.41
C VAL A 141 3.45 -13.24 -18.79
N ASP A 142 3.89 -14.43 -19.21
CA ASP A 142 4.55 -14.60 -20.50
C ASP A 142 3.59 -14.44 -21.68
N GLU A 143 2.29 -14.62 -21.46
CA GLU A 143 1.24 -14.37 -22.46
C GLU A 143 1.03 -12.88 -22.71
N LEU A 144 1.47 -12.01 -21.78
CA LEU A 144 1.49 -10.58 -21.97
C LEU A 144 2.61 -10.19 -22.95
N GLY A 145 2.27 -9.32 -23.90
CA GLY A 145 3.26 -8.74 -24.82
C GLY A 145 4.38 -8.02 -24.03
N HIS A 146 5.61 -8.02 -24.55
CA HIS A 146 6.78 -7.49 -23.84
C HIS A 146 6.60 -6.08 -23.25
N GLY A 147 5.82 -5.20 -23.90
CA GLY A 147 5.55 -3.85 -23.40
C GLY A 147 4.66 -3.80 -22.15
N ASN A 148 3.88 -4.85 -21.88
CA ASN A 148 2.94 -4.90 -20.75
C ASN A 148 3.54 -5.58 -19.51
N ARG A 149 4.71 -6.22 -19.59
CA ARG A 149 5.27 -6.97 -18.46
C ARG A 149 5.64 -6.07 -17.28
N SER A 150 6.35 -4.97 -17.52
CA SER A 150 6.65 -3.97 -16.46
C SER A 150 5.39 -3.23 -15.98
N ALA A 151 4.37 -3.08 -16.82
CA ALA A 151 3.08 -2.55 -16.37
C ALA A 151 2.29 -3.58 -15.54
N ALA A 152 2.49 -4.87 -15.78
CA ALA A 152 1.86 -5.94 -15.02
C ALA A 152 2.46 -6.02 -13.61
N GLU A 153 3.79 -5.95 -13.47
CA GLU A 153 4.45 -5.85 -12.15
C GLU A 153 3.82 -4.71 -11.33
N ARG A 154 3.69 -3.51 -11.92
CA ARG A 154 3.00 -2.38 -11.26
C ARG A 154 1.54 -2.67 -10.87
N CYS A 155 0.80 -3.44 -11.66
CA CYS A 155 -0.55 -3.83 -11.28
C CYS A 155 -0.55 -4.78 -10.07
N LEU A 156 0.39 -5.73 -10.02
CA LEU A 156 0.53 -6.66 -8.90
C LEU A 156 0.91 -5.91 -7.61
N GLU A 157 1.80 -4.92 -7.69
CA GLU A 157 2.13 -4.04 -6.56
C GLU A 157 0.89 -3.30 -6.03
N LEU A 158 0.04 -2.74 -6.91
CA LEU A 158 -1.19 -2.07 -6.49
C LEU A 158 -2.20 -3.03 -5.85
N GLN A 159 -2.27 -4.28 -6.31
CA GLN A 159 -3.12 -5.30 -5.71
C GLN A 159 -2.63 -5.67 -4.30
N ALA A 160 -1.32 -5.90 -4.13
CA ALA A 160 -0.73 -6.20 -2.83
C ALA A 160 -0.84 -5.04 -1.84
N ASP A 161 -0.66 -3.80 -2.33
CA ASP A 161 -0.96 -2.60 -1.55
C ASP A 161 -2.41 -2.57 -1.08
N HIS A 162 -3.35 -2.83 -1.98
CA HIS A 162 -4.77 -2.79 -1.66
C HIS A 162 -5.11 -3.78 -0.54
N GLU A 163 -4.71 -5.05 -0.70
CA GLU A 163 -4.93 -6.10 0.29
C GLU A 163 -4.31 -5.74 1.65
N ALA A 164 -3.05 -5.28 1.66
CA ALA A 164 -2.36 -4.89 2.89
C ALA A 164 -2.99 -3.64 3.56
N ILE A 165 -3.51 -2.71 2.76
CA ILE A 165 -4.24 -1.52 3.24
C ILE A 165 -5.55 -1.96 3.91
N GLU A 166 -6.32 -2.84 3.29
CA GLU A 166 -7.58 -3.35 3.86
C GLU A 166 -7.34 -4.06 5.18
N PHE A 167 -6.33 -4.93 5.25
CA PHE A 167 -5.93 -5.55 6.50
C PHE A 167 -5.56 -4.50 7.54
N LEU A 168 -4.61 -3.61 7.24
CA LEU A 168 -4.05 -2.72 8.24
C LEU A 168 -5.06 -1.68 8.75
N LEU A 169 -5.83 -1.05 7.85
CA LEU A 169 -6.76 0.01 8.22
C LEU A 169 -7.97 -0.54 8.99
N GLU A 170 -8.37 -1.78 8.72
CA GLU A 170 -9.61 -2.39 9.20
C GLU A 170 -10.87 -1.57 8.81
N GLY A 171 -12.01 -1.88 9.43
CA GLY A 171 -13.27 -1.20 9.16
C GLY A 171 -13.37 0.21 9.77
N TYR A 172 -14.26 1.03 9.18
CA TYR A 172 -14.58 2.35 9.71
C TYR A 172 -15.19 2.30 11.13
N SER A 173 -14.70 3.19 11.99
CA SER A 173 -15.31 3.51 13.30
C SER A 173 -15.12 4.99 13.62
N ASN A 174 -16.17 5.64 14.12
CA ASN A 174 -16.11 7.05 14.54
C ASN A 174 -15.36 7.27 15.87
N GLU A 175 -14.88 6.21 16.50
CA GLU A 175 -14.09 6.26 17.73
C GLU A 175 -12.58 6.12 17.50
N GLN A 176 -12.12 5.88 16.26
CA GLN A 176 -10.75 5.45 15.95
C GLN A 176 -10.09 6.24 14.80
N TRP A 177 -10.51 7.47 14.56
CA TRP A 177 -9.96 8.32 13.50
C TRP A 177 -8.48 8.64 13.67
N ASP A 178 -7.99 8.74 14.91
CA ASP A 178 -6.58 8.91 15.23
C ASP A 178 -5.76 7.66 14.86
N VAL A 179 -6.29 6.47 15.11
CA VAL A 179 -5.69 5.19 14.70
C VAL A 179 -5.62 5.07 13.18
N LEU A 180 -6.68 5.45 12.46
CA LEU A 180 -6.67 5.49 10.99
C LEU A 180 -5.57 6.42 10.47
N ARG A 181 -5.45 7.63 11.04
CA ARG A 181 -4.38 8.58 10.67
C ARG A 181 -2.98 8.02 10.89
N VAL A 182 -2.75 7.37 12.02
CA VAL A 182 -1.47 6.70 12.32
C VAL A 182 -1.16 5.61 11.28
N ARG A 183 -2.12 4.72 11.01
CA ARG A 183 -1.94 3.62 10.06
C ARG A 183 -1.73 4.12 8.65
N SER A 184 -2.54 5.07 8.17
CA SER A 184 -2.35 5.68 6.85
C SER A 184 -0.96 6.34 6.73
N ALA A 185 -0.51 7.10 7.73
CA ALA A 185 0.83 7.67 7.70
C ALA A 185 1.94 6.60 7.67
N ALA A 186 1.75 5.49 8.38
CA ALA A 186 2.66 4.36 8.36
C ALA A 186 2.81 3.72 6.97
N VAL A 187 1.70 3.56 6.25
CA VAL A 187 1.66 3.09 4.85
C VAL A 187 2.39 4.07 3.94
N MET A 188 2.04 5.36 4.01
CA MET A 188 2.64 6.41 3.18
C MET A 188 4.16 6.52 3.36
N ALA A 189 4.65 6.31 4.59
CA ALA A 189 6.08 6.33 4.87
C ALA A 189 6.86 5.22 4.14
N VAL A 190 6.29 4.01 4.05
CA VAL A 190 6.90 2.90 3.31
C VAL A 190 6.92 3.20 1.82
N MET A 191 5.79 3.62 1.24
CA MET A 191 5.68 3.99 -0.17
C MET A 191 6.69 5.09 -0.57
N VAL A 192 6.83 6.12 0.26
CA VAL A 192 7.77 7.22 0.02
C VAL A 192 9.23 6.76 0.08
N LEU A 193 9.58 5.82 0.97
CA LEU A 193 10.95 5.30 1.06
C LEU A 193 11.31 4.42 -0.14
N ILE A 194 10.36 3.64 -0.65
CA ILE A 194 10.54 2.81 -1.84
C ILE A 194 10.82 3.68 -3.06
N GLU A 195 9.99 4.70 -3.29
CA GLU A 195 10.23 5.65 -4.39
C GLU A 195 11.61 6.30 -4.29
N ARG A 196 11.99 6.75 -3.08
CA ARG A 196 13.30 7.38 -2.86
C ARG A 196 14.45 6.43 -3.21
N GLU A 197 14.33 5.16 -2.89
CA GLU A 197 15.35 4.15 -3.20
C GLU A 197 15.39 3.85 -4.72
N ASP A 198 14.22 3.71 -5.35
CA ASP A 198 14.10 3.49 -6.79
C ASP A 198 14.73 4.65 -7.57
N GLU A 199 14.46 5.90 -7.18
CA GLU A 199 15.09 7.09 -7.75
C GLU A 199 16.61 7.11 -7.56
N ALA A 200 17.10 6.77 -6.37
CA ALA A 200 18.53 6.74 -6.07
C ALA A 200 19.28 5.68 -6.90
N SER A 201 18.61 4.57 -7.20
CA SER A 201 19.17 3.48 -8.02
C SER A 201 19.24 3.81 -9.52
N GLY A 202 18.47 4.79 -9.99
CA GLY A 202 18.43 5.22 -11.38
C GLY A 202 17.95 4.13 -12.35
N SER A 203 17.11 3.22 -11.89
CA SER A 203 16.57 2.15 -12.73
C SER A 203 15.61 2.71 -13.79
N ASP A 204 16.01 2.63 -15.07
CA ASP A 204 15.21 3.01 -16.25
C ASP A 204 13.91 2.16 -16.44
N GLY A 205 13.58 1.27 -15.50
CA GLY A 205 12.36 0.48 -15.48
C GLY A 205 11.87 0.36 -14.04
N ALA A 206 11.03 1.30 -13.63
CA ALA A 206 10.33 1.21 -12.36
C ALA A 206 9.49 -0.07 -12.33
N THR A 207 9.78 -0.95 -11.38
CA THR A 207 9.00 -2.16 -11.12
C THR A 207 7.77 -1.84 -10.26
N HIS A 208 7.81 -0.74 -9.51
CA HIS A 208 6.70 -0.25 -8.69
C HIS A 208 5.94 0.91 -9.37
N PRO A 209 4.63 1.06 -9.10
CA PRO A 209 3.91 2.29 -9.39
C PRO A 209 4.54 3.44 -8.61
N SER A 210 4.38 4.68 -9.10
CA SER A 210 4.86 5.83 -8.34
C SER A 210 4.22 5.87 -6.96
N ALA A 211 4.95 6.33 -5.94
CA ALA A 211 4.37 6.52 -4.61
C ALA A 211 3.14 7.46 -4.65
N ALA A 212 3.09 8.43 -5.58
CA ALA A 212 1.91 9.27 -5.75
C ALA A 212 0.66 8.46 -6.16
N THR A 213 0.81 7.45 -7.04
CA THR A 213 -0.27 6.52 -7.41
C THR A 213 -0.70 5.65 -6.23
N ARG A 214 0.26 5.08 -5.50
CA ARG A 214 0.00 4.23 -4.33
C ARG A 214 -0.71 5.02 -3.21
N ILE A 215 -0.30 6.26 -2.96
CA ILE A 215 -0.95 7.19 -2.02
C ILE A 215 -2.33 7.61 -2.51
N PHE A 216 -2.51 7.81 -3.83
CA PHE A 216 -3.83 8.09 -4.41
C PHE A 216 -4.80 6.93 -4.16
N GLN A 217 -4.37 5.68 -4.34
CA GLN A 217 -5.16 4.49 -4.01
C GLN A 217 -5.51 4.45 -2.51
N LEU A 218 -4.54 4.65 -1.63
CA LEU A 218 -4.76 4.69 -0.17
C LEU A 218 -5.78 5.75 0.25
N LEU A 219 -5.62 6.99 -0.22
CA LEU A 219 -6.52 8.08 0.15
C LEU A 219 -7.89 7.97 -0.52
N GLY A 220 -7.97 7.36 -1.70
CA GLY A 220 -9.22 6.94 -2.32
C GLY A 220 -9.97 5.95 -1.43
N HIS A 221 -9.30 4.88 -0.99
CA HIS A 221 -9.88 3.91 -0.06
C HIS A 221 -10.31 4.56 1.26
N LEU A 222 -9.46 5.41 1.85
CA LEU A 222 -9.79 6.11 3.09
C LEU A 222 -11.03 7.01 2.93
N ALA A 223 -11.19 7.64 1.76
CA ALA A 223 -12.34 8.50 1.42
C ALA A 223 -13.64 7.72 1.20
N SER A 224 -13.60 6.42 0.89
CA SER A 224 -14.78 5.55 0.77
C SER A 224 -15.07 4.75 2.04
N LEU A 225 -14.11 4.60 2.94
CA LEU A 225 -14.16 3.70 4.11
C LEU A 225 -15.40 3.91 5.00
N TRP A 226 -15.83 5.16 5.20
CA TRP A 226 -17.02 5.50 6.00
C TRP A 226 -18.32 4.89 5.46
N SER A 227 -18.38 4.58 4.17
CA SER A 227 -19.57 4.00 3.52
C SER A 227 -19.62 2.48 3.57
N VAL A 228 -18.48 1.81 3.85
CA VAL A 228 -18.35 0.35 3.83
C VAL A 228 -19.33 -0.34 4.78
N PRO A 229 -19.51 0.06 6.06
CA PRO A 229 -20.47 -0.60 6.94
C PRO A 229 -21.91 -0.60 6.40
N ALA A 230 -22.30 0.48 5.73
CA ALA A 230 -23.61 0.63 5.13
C ALA A 230 -23.77 -0.26 3.88
N GLN A 231 -22.71 -0.37 3.06
CA GLN A 231 -22.65 -1.27 1.91
C GLN A 231 -22.73 -2.74 2.33
N THR A 232 -21.94 -3.16 3.34
CA THR A 232 -21.98 -4.51 3.91
C THR A 232 -23.38 -4.85 4.40
N LYS A 233 -24.01 -3.95 5.16
CA LYS A 233 -25.38 -4.14 5.64
C LYS A 233 -26.39 -4.24 4.51
N ALA A 234 -26.26 -3.42 3.47
CA ALA A 234 -27.14 -3.49 2.29
C ALA A 234 -27.02 -4.84 1.58
N GLN A 235 -25.78 -5.36 1.44
CA GLN A 235 -25.50 -6.67 0.85
C GLN A 235 -26.08 -7.82 1.68
N GLU A 236 -25.89 -7.81 3.00
CA GLU A 236 -26.46 -8.82 3.92
C GLU A 236 -27.99 -8.87 3.85
N LEU A 237 -28.61 -7.70 3.65
CA LEU A 237 -30.07 -7.56 3.50
C LEU A 237 -30.57 -7.80 2.07
N GLY A 238 -29.67 -8.05 1.11
CA GLY A 238 -30.01 -8.24 -0.30
C GLY A 238 -30.63 -7.01 -0.96
N LEU A 239 -30.25 -5.81 -0.52
CA LEU A 239 -30.71 -4.54 -1.09
C LEU A 239 -29.89 -4.19 -2.32
N SER A 240 -30.53 -3.56 -3.32
CA SER A 240 -29.85 -3.07 -4.52
C SER A 240 -29.15 -1.73 -4.29
N GLU A 241 -29.49 -1.01 -3.23
CA GLU A 241 -28.99 0.32 -2.90
C GLU A 241 -28.83 0.43 -1.37
N VAL A 242 -27.85 1.22 -0.94
CA VAL A 242 -27.64 1.58 0.47
C VAL A 242 -28.75 2.51 0.92
N ARG A 243 -29.23 2.34 2.16
CA ARG A 243 -30.28 3.21 2.70
C ARG A 243 -29.67 4.51 3.25
N GLU A 244 -30.39 5.60 3.00
CA GLU A 244 -30.37 6.87 3.74
C GLU A 244 -29.79 6.75 5.17
N GLU A 245 -30.56 6.04 5.98
CA GLU A 245 -30.36 5.91 7.42
C GLU A 245 -29.18 5.03 7.85
N ASP A 246 -28.58 4.28 6.92
CA ASP A 246 -27.43 3.41 7.20
C ASP A 246 -26.10 4.15 7.00
N LEU A 247 -26.11 5.31 6.33
CA LEU A 247 -24.94 6.16 6.16
C LEU A 247 -24.71 7.05 7.40
N PRO A 248 -23.45 7.45 7.68
CA PRO A 248 -23.13 8.51 8.63
C PRO A 248 -23.90 9.80 8.33
N SER A 249 -24.17 10.58 9.38
CA SER A 249 -24.78 11.90 9.21
C SER A 249 -23.84 12.87 8.49
N ASP A 250 -24.38 13.88 7.81
CA ASP A 250 -23.58 14.94 7.16
C ASP A 250 -22.51 15.54 8.09
N ALA A 251 -22.86 15.77 9.37
CA ALA A 251 -21.94 16.32 10.36
C ALA A 251 -20.77 15.37 10.68
N GLU A 252 -21.02 14.05 10.68
CA GLU A 252 -19.98 13.05 10.87
C GLU A 252 -19.08 12.95 9.64
N SER A 253 -19.67 12.94 8.44
CA SER A 253 -18.93 12.93 7.17
C SER A 253 -18.06 14.18 7.01
N GLU A 254 -18.58 15.37 7.32
CA GLU A 254 -17.80 16.62 7.32
C GLU A 254 -16.64 16.57 8.33
N ALA A 255 -16.89 16.05 9.53
CA ALA A 255 -15.87 15.90 10.55
C ALA A 255 -14.77 14.92 10.12
N TYR A 256 -15.13 13.74 9.59
CA TYR A 256 -14.21 12.74 9.07
C TYR A 256 -13.33 13.30 7.95
N GLN A 257 -13.91 14.07 7.01
CA GLN A 257 -13.14 14.75 5.97
C GLN A 257 -12.11 15.74 6.54
N SER A 258 -12.52 16.51 7.57
CA SER A 258 -11.68 17.55 8.17
C SER A 258 -10.59 17.03 9.11
N GLU A 259 -10.82 15.88 9.77
CA GLU A 259 -9.93 15.32 10.78
C GLU A 259 -9.07 14.16 10.25
N VAL A 260 -9.56 13.45 9.24
CA VAL A 260 -8.89 12.27 8.68
C VAL A 260 -8.38 12.52 7.27
N ILE A 261 -9.27 12.75 6.31
CA ILE A 261 -8.93 12.73 4.87
C ILE A 261 -7.99 13.86 4.47
N ILE A 262 -8.39 15.12 4.70
CA ILE A 262 -7.58 16.29 4.33
C ILE A 262 -6.23 16.27 5.07
N PRO A 263 -6.19 16.02 6.39
CA PRO A 263 -4.92 15.92 7.09
C PRO A 263 -4.03 14.74 6.66
N ALA A 264 -4.58 13.60 6.25
CA ALA A 264 -3.77 12.48 5.74
C ALA A 264 -3.02 12.86 4.44
N PHE A 265 -3.64 13.64 3.55
CA PHE A 265 -2.92 14.21 2.40
C PHE A 265 -1.76 15.12 2.84
N ALA A 266 -1.99 15.96 3.86
CA ALA A 266 -0.95 16.83 4.40
C ALA A 266 0.21 16.02 5.03
N ASP A 267 -0.10 14.91 5.70
CA ASP A 267 0.90 13.96 6.23
C ASP A 267 1.73 13.35 5.10
N ALA A 268 1.10 12.94 3.98
CA ALA A 268 1.79 12.43 2.80
C ALA A 268 2.84 13.43 2.28
N ALA A 269 2.43 14.68 2.12
CA ALA A 269 3.32 15.75 1.66
C ALA A 269 4.45 16.04 2.67
N ALA A 270 4.19 15.95 3.98
CA ALA A 270 5.19 16.11 5.03
C ALA A 270 6.22 14.96 5.02
N LEU A 271 5.76 13.72 4.88
CA LEU A 271 6.60 12.53 4.76
C LEU A 271 7.50 12.60 3.51
N ALA A 272 6.95 12.97 2.36
CA ALA A 272 7.73 13.15 1.13
C ALA A 272 8.85 14.19 1.31
N ARG A 273 8.57 15.34 1.94
CA ARG A 273 9.58 16.36 2.26
C ARG A 273 10.63 15.83 3.24
N ALA A 274 10.22 15.13 4.29
CA ALA A 274 11.12 14.57 5.29
C ALA A 274 12.08 13.52 4.68
N ALA A 275 11.56 12.70 3.77
CA ALA A 275 12.34 11.71 3.01
C ALA A 275 13.22 12.34 1.93
N LYS A 276 12.99 13.62 1.57
CA LYS A 276 13.56 14.31 0.40
C LYS A 276 13.18 13.65 -0.93
N ALA A 277 11.98 13.08 -0.99
CA ALA A 277 11.39 12.51 -2.19
C ALA A 277 10.64 13.63 -2.95
N ASP A 278 11.40 14.50 -3.61
CA ASP A 278 10.87 15.72 -4.26
C ASP A 278 9.89 15.39 -5.41
N SER A 279 10.06 14.24 -6.08
CA SER A 279 9.14 13.73 -7.09
C SER A 279 7.75 13.45 -6.53
N VAL A 280 7.67 12.73 -5.41
CA VAL A 280 6.41 12.41 -4.72
C VAL A 280 5.69 13.69 -4.34
N ALA A 281 6.39 14.63 -3.69
CA ALA A 281 5.80 15.90 -3.30
C ALA A 281 5.26 16.70 -4.50
N ARG A 282 5.94 16.64 -5.64
CA ARG A 282 5.51 17.28 -6.90
C ARG A 282 4.32 16.55 -7.53
N GLU A 283 4.28 15.24 -7.47
CA GLU A 283 3.29 14.39 -8.16
C GLU A 283 1.98 14.24 -7.40
N LEU A 284 2.00 14.38 -6.07
CA LEU A 284 0.80 14.57 -5.25
C LEU A 284 0.00 15.80 -5.70
N GLY A 285 0.68 16.86 -6.16
CA GLY A 285 0.04 18.02 -6.77
C GLY A 285 -0.70 18.92 -5.79
N ASP A 286 -1.70 19.65 -6.30
CA ASP A 286 -2.57 20.50 -5.49
C ASP A 286 -3.66 19.66 -4.79
N PRO A 287 -3.94 19.88 -3.49
CA PRO A 287 -4.94 19.11 -2.77
C PRO A 287 -6.34 19.15 -3.41
N ALA A 288 -6.77 20.30 -3.96
CA ALA A 288 -8.10 20.42 -4.55
C ALA A 288 -8.20 19.61 -5.85
N ASP A 289 -7.13 19.56 -6.64
CA ASP A 289 -7.05 18.72 -7.83
C ASP A 289 -7.00 17.23 -7.46
N PHE A 290 -6.23 16.87 -6.43
CA PHE A 290 -6.11 15.50 -5.94
C PHE A 290 -7.46 14.95 -5.46
N PHE A 291 -8.18 15.68 -4.60
CA PHE A 291 -9.48 15.22 -4.12
C PHE A 291 -10.58 15.28 -5.19
N ALA A 292 -10.49 16.19 -6.16
CA ALA A 292 -11.39 16.17 -7.33
C ALA A 292 -11.16 14.93 -8.20
N ASP A 293 -9.90 14.52 -8.40
CA ASP A 293 -9.57 13.30 -9.13
C ASP A 293 -10.07 12.05 -8.38
N ILE A 294 -9.95 11.98 -7.04
CA ILE A 294 -10.52 10.89 -6.23
C ILE A 294 -12.02 10.74 -6.51
N GLY A 295 -12.78 11.83 -6.42
CA GLY A 295 -14.22 11.81 -6.70
C GLY A 295 -14.53 11.34 -8.13
N THR A 296 -13.79 11.84 -9.11
CA THR A 296 -13.96 11.48 -10.53
C THR A 296 -13.71 9.99 -10.76
N VAL A 297 -12.67 9.43 -10.15
CA VAL A 297 -12.31 8.00 -10.24
C VAL A 297 -13.33 7.12 -9.51
N GLN A 298 -13.75 7.48 -8.30
CA GLN A 298 -14.75 6.73 -7.52
C GLN A 298 -16.14 6.71 -8.17
N GLU A 299 -16.53 7.81 -8.81
CA GLU A 299 -17.79 7.88 -9.57
C GLU A 299 -17.71 7.13 -10.91
N GLY A 300 -16.52 6.67 -11.32
CA GLY A 300 -16.29 6.00 -12.59
C GLY A 300 -16.53 6.91 -13.80
N THR A 301 -16.30 8.22 -13.65
CA THR A 301 -16.59 9.22 -14.70
C THR A 301 -15.37 9.58 -15.55
N ALA A 302 -14.17 9.19 -15.15
CA ALA A 302 -12.96 9.35 -15.96
C ALA A 302 -12.92 8.33 -17.11
N GLU A 303 -12.91 8.81 -18.36
CA GLU A 303 -12.76 7.94 -19.54
C GLU A 303 -11.32 7.92 -20.05
N THR A 304 -10.57 9.00 -19.82
CA THR A 304 -9.21 9.20 -20.32
C THR A 304 -8.33 9.94 -19.30
N GLU A 305 -7.00 9.82 -19.44
CA GLU A 305 -6.06 10.58 -18.60
C GLU A 305 -6.24 12.10 -18.67
N ALA A 306 -6.87 12.62 -19.73
CA ALA A 306 -7.13 14.05 -19.89
C ALA A 306 -8.22 14.57 -18.93
N ASP A 307 -9.03 13.67 -18.37
CA ASP A 307 -10.08 13.99 -17.40
C ASP A 307 -9.50 14.21 -15.99
N LEU A 308 -8.26 13.76 -15.77
CA LEU A 308 -7.58 13.78 -14.48
C LEU A 308 -6.48 14.85 -14.47
N ARG A 309 -6.12 15.33 -13.27
CA ARG A 309 -5.15 16.43 -13.11
C ARG A 309 -3.82 15.94 -12.57
N THR A 310 -3.86 15.14 -11.52
CA THR A 310 -2.69 14.61 -10.80
C THR A 310 -2.03 13.46 -11.56
N ALA A 311 -0.73 13.27 -11.30
CA ALA A 311 0.04 12.20 -11.96
C ALA A 311 -0.40 10.82 -11.46
N GLY A 312 -0.61 10.67 -10.14
CA GLY A 312 -1.02 9.42 -9.53
C GLY A 312 -2.35 8.89 -10.07
N ALA A 313 -3.36 9.77 -10.20
CA ALA A 313 -4.65 9.39 -10.75
C ALA A 313 -4.56 8.92 -12.21
N LYS A 314 -3.73 9.59 -13.02
CA LYS A 314 -3.53 9.24 -14.44
C LYS A 314 -2.85 7.89 -14.60
N GLU A 315 -1.80 7.63 -13.81
CA GLU A 315 -1.14 6.33 -13.84
C GLU A 315 -2.09 5.22 -13.39
N LEU A 316 -2.87 5.43 -12.31
CA LEU A 316 -3.89 4.48 -11.88
C LEU A 316 -4.87 4.15 -13.02
N LEU A 317 -5.46 5.17 -13.65
CA LEU A 317 -6.41 4.99 -14.75
C LEU A 317 -5.78 4.24 -15.93
N ALA A 318 -4.51 4.52 -16.26
CA ALA A 318 -3.79 3.84 -17.33
C ALA A 318 -3.52 2.35 -17.03
N LEU A 319 -3.36 1.97 -15.75
CA LEU A 319 -3.11 0.60 -15.31
C LEU A 319 -4.40 -0.23 -15.20
N MET A 320 -5.55 0.39 -14.91
CA MET A 320 -6.83 -0.31 -14.69
C MET A 320 -7.21 -1.34 -15.78
N PRO A 321 -7.11 -1.05 -17.10
CA PRO A 321 -7.46 -2.03 -18.12
C PRO A 321 -6.56 -3.27 -18.11
N LEU A 322 -5.26 -3.10 -17.83
CA LEU A 322 -4.31 -4.20 -17.73
C LEU A 322 -4.57 -5.00 -16.45
N ASN A 323 -4.79 -4.31 -15.33
CA ASN A 323 -5.14 -4.93 -14.06
C ASN A 323 -6.37 -5.85 -14.19
N ALA A 324 -7.43 -5.36 -14.85
CA ALA A 324 -8.63 -6.17 -15.11
C ALA A 324 -8.34 -7.42 -15.95
N ALA A 325 -7.41 -7.33 -16.92
CA ALA A 325 -6.99 -8.48 -17.72
C ALA A 325 -6.17 -9.49 -16.90
N ILE A 326 -5.28 -9.01 -16.03
CA ILE A 326 -4.47 -9.84 -15.12
C ILE A 326 -5.39 -10.63 -14.18
N MET A 327 -6.33 -9.94 -13.51
CA MET A 327 -7.32 -10.58 -12.63
C MET A 327 -8.10 -11.67 -13.36
N ALA A 328 -8.55 -11.40 -14.59
CA ALA A 328 -9.24 -12.39 -15.41
C ALA A 328 -8.37 -13.62 -15.77
N MET A 329 -7.06 -13.43 -15.96
CA MET A 329 -6.10 -14.52 -16.20
C MET A 329 -5.85 -15.36 -14.95
N MET A 330 -5.85 -14.74 -13.77
CA MET A 330 -5.70 -15.40 -12.47
C MET A 330 -6.99 -16.10 -12.01
N GLY A 331 -8.10 -15.87 -12.71
CA GLY A 331 -9.41 -16.43 -12.37
C GLY A 331 -10.16 -15.62 -11.31
N GLU A 332 -9.70 -14.41 -11.01
CA GLU A 332 -10.27 -13.49 -10.05
C GLU A 332 -11.23 -12.48 -10.72
N ARG A 333 -12.16 -11.92 -9.95
CA ARG A 333 -13.00 -10.80 -10.40
C ARG A 333 -12.33 -9.52 -9.89
N GLY A 334 -12.02 -8.60 -10.79
CA GLY A 334 -11.04 -7.52 -10.55
C GLY A 334 -11.34 -6.54 -9.41
N LEU A 335 -10.33 -5.72 -9.07
CA LEU A 335 -10.37 -4.69 -8.04
C LEU A 335 -11.60 -3.77 -8.20
N SER A 336 -12.48 -3.74 -7.19
CA SER A 336 -13.42 -2.64 -7.00
C SER A 336 -12.71 -1.51 -6.26
N LEU A 337 -12.74 -0.30 -6.82
CA LEU A 337 -12.34 0.93 -6.13
C LEU A 337 -13.26 1.23 -4.94
#